data_AF-A0A948AP59-F1
#
_entry.id   AF-A0A948AP59-F1
#
_cell.length_a   1.000
_cell.length_b   1.000
_cell.length_c   1.000
_cell.angle_alpha   90.00
_cell.angle_beta   90.00
_cell.angle_gamma   90.00
#
_symmetry.space_group_name_H-M   'P 1'
#
loop_
_entity.id
_entity.type
_entity.pdbx_description
1 polymer ?
#
loop_
_entity_poly.entity_id
_entity_poly.type
_entity_poly.pdbx_seq_one_letter_code
_entity_poly.pdbx_strand_id
1 'polypeptide(L)' 'ARIRLAAIGVEAVYGGGLCTYNDPRFFSYRREPRTGRMASVIWME' A
#
# COMPACT_ATOMS: atom_id res chain seq x y z
N ALA A 1 -10.14 1.41 -2.70
CA ALA A 1 -9.84 2.47 -1.71
C ALA A 1 -10.41 3.81 -2.14
N ARG A 2 -9.96 4.39 -3.28
CA ARG A 2 -10.36 5.73 -3.76
C ARG A 2 -11.86 6.01 -3.73
N ILE A 3 -12.69 5.13 -4.30
CA ILE A 3 -14.17 5.28 -4.31
C ILE A 3 -14.74 5.42 -2.88
N ARG A 4 -14.28 4.58 -1.94
CA ARG A 4 -14.77 4.58 -0.55
C ARG A 4 -14.31 5.83 0.22
N LEU A 5 -13.10 6.31 -0.06
CA LEU A 5 -12.57 7.55 0.53
C LEU A 5 -13.32 8.78 0.00
N ALA A 6 -13.58 8.83 -1.31
CA ALA A 6 -14.36 9.90 -1.92
C ALA A 6 -15.80 9.95 -1.37
N ALA A 7 -16.42 8.80 -1.13
CA ALA A 7 -17.78 8.72 -0.57
C ALA A 7 -17.92 9.35 0.82
N ILE A 8 -16.82 9.50 1.57
CA ILE A 8 -16.80 10.15 2.89
C ILE A 8 -16.12 11.53 2.86
N GLY A 9 -15.93 12.12 1.67
CA GLY A 9 -15.37 13.46 1.50
C GLY A 9 -13.84 13.55 1.56
N VAL A 10 -13.11 12.43 1.49
CA VAL A 10 -11.64 12.46 1.43
C VAL A 10 -11.20 12.57 -0.03
N GLU A 11 -10.80 13.78 -0.43
CA GLU A 11 -10.44 14.11 -1.82
C GLU A 11 -8.92 14.03 -2.10
N ALA A 12 -8.09 14.35 -1.10
CA ALA A 12 -6.64 14.37 -1.23
C ALA A 12 -6.02 12.97 -1.06
N VAL A 13 -6.08 12.14 -2.12
CA VAL A 13 -5.59 10.76 -2.10
C VAL A 13 -4.38 10.57 -3.03
N TYR A 14 -3.21 10.37 -2.44
CA TYR A 14 -1.93 10.22 -3.15
C TYR A 14 -1.43 8.77 -3.18
N GLY A 15 -0.47 8.48 -4.06
CA GLY A 15 0.13 7.15 -4.19
C GLY A 15 -0.78 6.09 -4.86
N GLY A 16 -0.49 4.82 -4.59
CA GLY A 16 -1.23 3.67 -5.14
C GLY A 16 -0.76 3.18 -6.52
N GLY A 17 0.37 3.68 -7.03
CA GLY A 17 0.98 3.23 -8.29
C GLY A 17 1.98 2.07 -8.14
N LEU A 18 2.23 1.61 -6.92
CA LEU A 18 3.20 0.54 -6.64
C LEU A 18 2.50 -0.81 -6.55
N CYS A 19 3.17 -1.85 -7.04
CA CYS A 19 2.67 -3.23 -7.01
C CYS A 19 3.65 -4.13 -6.27
N THR A 20 3.26 -4.64 -5.10
CA THR A 20 4.11 -5.53 -4.30
C THR A 20 4.47 -6.83 -5.02
N TYR A 21 3.60 -7.32 -5.91
CA TYR A 21 3.85 -8.54 -6.68
C TYR A 21 4.83 -8.36 -7.84
N ASN A 22 4.71 -7.28 -8.62
CA ASN A 22 5.54 -7.06 -9.81
C ASN A 22 6.88 -6.38 -9.49
N ASP A 23 6.93 -5.56 -8.44
CA ASP A 23 8.15 -4.83 -8.09
C ASP A 23 9.04 -5.65 -7.14
N PRO A 24 10.28 -5.98 -7.53
CA PRO A 24 11.16 -6.85 -6.76
C PRO A 24 11.65 -6.23 -5.45
N ARG A 25 11.51 -4.90 -5.27
CA ARG A 25 11.92 -4.21 -4.03
C ARG A 25 11.04 -4.55 -2.83
N PHE A 26 9.85 -5.11 -3.07
CA PHE A 26 8.85 -5.36 -2.04
C PHE A 26 8.74 -6.85 -1.74
N PHE A 27 8.53 -7.21 -0.47
CA PHE A 27 8.08 -8.55 -0.11
C PHE A 27 6.63 -8.77 -0.62
N SER A 28 6.34 -9.97 -1.14
CA SER A 28 4.99 -10.31 -1.62
C SER A 28 4.65 -11.77 -1.35
N TYR A 29 3.69 -11.98 -0.46
CA TYR A 29 3.20 -13.32 -0.11
C TYR A 29 2.63 -14.07 -1.31
N ARG A 30 1.99 -13.33 -2.25
CA ARG A 30 1.45 -13.92 -3.48
C ARG A 30 2.55 -14.43 -4.42
N ARG A 31 3.72 -13.79 -4.40
CA ARG A 31 4.88 -14.20 -5.20
C ARG A 31 5.66 -15.32 -4.52
N GLU A 32 5.89 -15.19 -3.21
CA GLU A 32 6.60 -16.17 -2.39
C GLU A 32 5.90 -16.31 -1.03
N PRO A 33 5.32 -17.48 -0.71
CA PRO A 33 4.59 -17.68 0.55
C PRO A 33 5.46 -17.49 1.81
N ARG A 34 6.75 -17.83 1.76
CA ARG A 34 7.70 -17.68 2.87
C ARG A 34 8.57 -16.43 2.67
N THR A 35 7.99 -15.26 2.89
CA THR A 35 8.65 -13.95 2.68
C THR A 35 8.65 -13.10 3.95
N GLY A 36 9.44 -12.02 3.97
CA GLY A 36 9.41 -10.98 5.01
C GLY A 36 8.11 -10.14 5.02
N ARG A 37 8.08 -9.09 5.85
CA ARG A 37 6.96 -8.13 5.94
C ARG A 37 7.47 -6.71 5.87
N MET A 38 6.66 -5.83 5.30
CA MET A 38 6.90 -4.39 5.27
C MET A 38 5.88 -3.69 6.17
N ALA A 39 6.19 -2.47 6.61
CA ALA A 39 5.30 -1.65 7.42
C ALA A 39 5.14 -0.26 6.78
N SER A 40 3.94 0.30 6.91
CA SER A 40 3.67 1.72 6.64
C SER A 40 3.49 2.41 7.98
N VAL A 41 4.27 3.46 8.22
CA VAL A 41 4.31 4.18 9.52
C VAL A 41 3.96 5.65 9.32
N ILE A 42 3.32 6.23 10.33
CA ILE A 42 3.00 7.66 10.41
C ILE A 42 3.05 8.07 11.89
N TRP A 43 3.62 9.24 12.18
CA TRP A 43 3.69 9.81 13.52
C TRP A 43 3.55 11.33 13.46
N MET A 44 3.21 11.94 14.59
CA MET A 44 3.29 13.40 14.79
C MET A 44 4.59 13.71 15.51
N GLU A 45 5.17 14.88 15.24
CA GLU A 45 6.27 15.43 16.06
C GLU A 45 5.74 16.04 17.37
#